data_AF-A0AAD8T637-F1
#
_entry.id   AF-A0AAD8T637-F1
#
_cell.length_a   1.000
_cell.length_b   1.000
_cell.length_c   1.000
_cell.angle_alpha   90.00
_cell.angle_beta   90.00
_cell.angle_gamma   90.00
#
_symmetry.space_group_name_H-M   'P 1'
#
loop_
_entity.id
_entity.type
_entity.pdbx_description
1 polymer ?
#
loop_
_entity_poly.entity_id
_entity_poly.type
_entity_poly.pdbx_seq_one_letter_code
_entity_poly.pdbx_strand_id
1 'polypeptide(L)'
;MRRLQYRLAAAIAAILAGVLAFGAAGHRSPAPLRFAPGGRFKVALFADLHYGENAWTDWGPAQDAGSDRVMAAVLDAEKPDFVVYLGDLVTANNVPIPNASLYWDRAFSPARRRRVPWATVFGNHDDMAFEWPMEWFSPDGVPAVHCPPSVSDCSFRGTPRVDLMAAEIDRDGGEDGLSRSSVGPQKLWPGVSNYVLQVLSREKEQDPALLMYFLDSGGGSYPEVISDAQVRWFQTQSQFLNPDGRIPELVFWHIPSTAYAKVAPKAKSRIRRPCVGSLNMEHVAPQQAEWGMMDSLAKRPSVKAIFVGHNHGLDWCCPYGKLWLCFGRHTGHGGYGGWPRGSRIVEMSENPFSVESWIRMENGTTHSHVVLG
;
A
#
# COMPACT_ATOMS: atom_id res chain seq x y z
N MET A 1 -66.69 -28.34 -14.50
CA MET A 1 -66.26 -27.19 -13.67
C MET A 1 -64.82 -27.46 -13.24
N ARG A 2 -63.76 -26.74 -13.58
CA ARG A 2 -63.54 -25.41 -14.16
C ARG A 2 -62.35 -25.52 -15.14
N ARG A 3 -62.57 -25.17 -16.40
CA ARG A 3 -61.54 -24.71 -17.34
C ARG A 3 -61.55 -23.18 -17.24
N LEU A 4 -60.45 -22.54 -16.90
CA LEU A 4 -60.29 -21.09 -17.10
C LEU A 4 -58.80 -20.74 -17.30
N GLN A 5 -58.54 -20.08 -18.43
CA GLN A 5 -57.45 -19.12 -18.69
C GLN A 5 -56.04 -19.66 -18.98
N TYR A 6 -55.87 -20.15 -20.21
CA TYR A 6 -54.63 -19.94 -20.98
C TYR A 6 -54.97 -19.16 -22.25
N ARG A 7 -55.25 -17.85 -22.12
CA ARG A 7 -55.29 -16.88 -23.24
C ARG A 7 -55.14 -15.47 -22.69
N LEU A 8 -53.90 -14.98 -22.59
CA LEU A 8 -53.55 -13.58 -22.79
C LEU A 8 -52.03 -13.45 -22.96
N ALA A 9 -51.52 -14.02 -24.06
CA ALA A 9 -50.31 -13.53 -24.69
C ALA A 9 -50.75 -12.52 -25.77
N ALA A 10 -49.96 -11.47 -25.96
CA ALA A 10 -50.16 -10.34 -26.88
C ALA A 10 -51.10 -9.23 -26.39
N ALA A 11 -50.55 -8.27 -25.64
CA ALA A 11 -50.71 -6.82 -25.88
C ALA A 11 -50.16 -5.98 -24.72
N ILE A 12 -48.86 -6.10 -24.39
CA ILE A 12 -48.09 -5.00 -23.77
C ILE A 12 -46.68 -5.03 -24.38
N ALA A 13 -46.63 -4.86 -25.69
CA ALA A 13 -45.43 -4.47 -26.42
C ALA A 13 -45.81 -3.17 -27.14
N ALA A 14 -44.98 -2.14 -27.00
CA ALA A 14 -45.22 -0.75 -27.41
C ALA A 14 -46.07 0.08 -26.42
N ILE A 15 -45.44 0.59 -25.37
CA ILE A 15 -45.41 2.02 -25.00
C ILE A 15 -44.21 2.18 -24.06
N LEU A 16 -43.10 2.64 -24.62
CA LEU A 16 -41.99 3.41 -24.03
C LEU A 16 -40.83 3.40 -25.04
N ALA A 17 -41.14 3.82 -26.27
CA ALA A 17 -40.13 4.32 -27.19
C ALA A 17 -40.01 5.82 -26.92
N GLY A 18 -38.83 6.25 -26.47
CA GLY A 18 -38.48 7.66 -26.39
C GLY A 18 -38.34 8.23 -24.98
N VAL A 19 -37.32 7.78 -24.24
CA VAL A 19 -36.61 8.65 -23.29
C VAL A 19 -35.11 8.44 -23.50
N LEU A 20 -34.54 9.37 -24.28
CA LEU A 20 -33.16 9.88 -24.22
C LEU A 20 -32.08 8.87 -23.82
N ALA A 21 -31.41 8.33 -24.85
CA ALA A 21 -30.02 7.93 -24.75
C ALA A 21 -29.17 9.18 -24.44
N PHE A 22 -29.05 9.53 -23.16
CA PHE A 22 -27.84 10.18 -22.69
C PHE A 22 -26.78 9.10 -22.62
N GLY A 23 -25.76 9.22 -23.47
CA GLY A 23 -24.59 8.36 -23.42
C GLY A 23 -23.98 8.45 -22.02
N ALA A 24 -24.22 7.43 -21.19
CA ALA A 24 -23.32 7.14 -20.10
C ALA A 24 -22.00 6.77 -20.78
N ALA A 25 -20.97 7.62 -20.62
CA ALA A 25 -19.61 7.22 -20.90
C ALA A 25 -19.38 5.91 -20.12
N GLY A 26 -19.35 4.79 -20.85
CA GLY A 26 -19.21 3.47 -20.25
C GLY A 26 -17.89 3.44 -19.51
N HIS A 27 -17.92 3.52 -18.19
CA HIS A 27 -16.75 3.34 -17.35
C HIS A 27 -16.27 1.90 -17.58
N ARG A 28 -15.21 1.77 -18.39
CA ARG A 28 -14.61 0.48 -18.69
C ARG A 28 -13.86 0.05 -17.43
N SER A 29 -14.28 -1.03 -16.78
CA SER A 29 -13.60 -1.52 -15.59
C SER A 29 -12.12 -1.80 -15.91
N PRO A 30 -11.20 -1.49 -14.99
CA PRO A 30 -9.78 -1.70 -15.22
C PRO A 30 -9.47 -3.18 -15.50
N ALA A 31 -8.55 -3.46 -16.43
CA ALA A 31 -8.15 -4.84 -16.73
C ALA A 31 -7.63 -5.55 -15.44
N PRO A 32 -7.95 -6.84 -15.21
CA PRO A 32 -7.52 -7.53 -14.00
C PRO A 32 -5.99 -7.68 -13.95
N LEU A 33 -5.41 -7.70 -12.75
CA LEU A 33 -4.00 -8.06 -12.57
C LEU A 33 -3.80 -9.51 -13.00
N ARG A 34 -2.73 -9.80 -13.74
CA ARG A 34 -2.46 -11.13 -14.28
C ARG A 34 -0.96 -11.38 -14.33
N PHE A 35 -0.56 -12.63 -14.12
CA PHE A 35 0.79 -13.08 -14.47
C PHE A 35 1.07 -12.81 -15.96
N ALA A 36 2.26 -12.30 -16.25
CA ALA A 36 2.70 -12.08 -17.62
C ALA A 36 2.76 -13.42 -18.40
N PRO A 37 2.81 -13.41 -19.74
CA PRO A 37 2.94 -14.64 -20.53
C PRO A 37 4.11 -15.55 -20.11
N GLY A 38 5.21 -14.95 -19.62
CA GLY A 38 6.35 -15.68 -19.07
C GLY A 38 6.11 -16.34 -17.70
N GLY A 39 4.91 -16.18 -17.11
CA GLY A 39 4.54 -16.69 -15.80
C GLY A 39 5.19 -15.95 -14.64
N ARG A 40 5.58 -14.70 -14.86
CA ARG A 40 6.13 -13.84 -13.81
C ARG A 40 5.16 -12.72 -13.48
N PHE A 41 5.18 -12.29 -12.23
CA PHE A 41 4.53 -11.07 -11.77
C PHE A 41 5.46 -10.36 -10.80
N LYS A 42 5.89 -9.15 -11.15
CA LYS A 42 6.88 -8.38 -10.39
C LYS A 42 6.23 -7.18 -9.71
N VAL A 43 6.54 -7.00 -8.43
CA VAL A 43 6.06 -5.92 -7.58
C VAL A 43 7.24 -5.11 -7.05
N ALA A 44 7.16 -3.78 -7.15
CA ALA A 44 8.05 -2.88 -6.41
C ALA A 44 7.34 -2.36 -5.15
N LEU A 45 8.03 -2.37 -4.01
CA LEU A 45 7.51 -1.85 -2.75
C LEU A 45 8.12 -0.48 -2.49
N PHE A 46 7.30 0.57 -2.44
CA PHE A 46 7.72 1.91 -2.06
C PHE A 46 7.17 2.23 -0.68
N ALA A 47 8.07 2.37 0.29
CA ALA A 47 7.75 2.64 1.69
C ALA A 47 8.40 3.94 2.13
N ASP A 48 7.75 4.64 3.07
CA ASP A 48 8.35 5.74 3.81
C ASP A 48 8.87 6.84 2.87
N LEU A 49 7.99 7.39 2.02
CA LEU A 49 8.34 8.43 1.05
C LEU A 49 8.45 9.82 1.68
N HIS A 50 7.62 10.08 2.70
CA HIS A 50 7.63 11.29 3.53
C HIS A 50 7.54 12.60 2.74
N TYR A 51 6.68 12.66 1.72
CA TYR A 51 6.47 13.88 0.97
C TYR A 51 5.93 15.02 1.85
N GLY A 52 6.35 16.25 1.54
CA GLY A 52 5.84 17.47 2.17
C GLY A 52 6.50 17.84 3.51
N GLU A 53 7.48 17.07 3.97
CA GLU A 53 8.27 17.43 5.15
C GLU A 53 9.03 18.75 4.94
N ASN A 54 8.95 19.65 5.91
CA ASN A 54 9.58 20.97 5.91
C ASN A 54 9.32 21.75 4.61
N ALA A 55 8.10 21.65 4.07
CA ALA A 55 7.71 22.24 2.79
C ALA A 55 7.84 23.77 2.70
N TRP A 56 8.01 24.45 3.85
CA TRP A 56 8.26 25.89 3.94
C TRP A 56 9.74 26.29 3.75
N THR A 57 10.63 25.33 3.54
CA THR A 57 12.06 25.54 3.26
C THR A 57 12.43 24.98 1.89
N ASP A 58 13.58 25.34 1.32
CA ASP A 58 14.07 24.72 0.08
C ASP A 58 14.46 23.24 0.27
N TRP A 59 14.69 22.79 1.51
CA TRP A 59 15.12 21.43 1.80
C TRP A 59 14.02 20.40 1.51
N GLY A 60 12.77 20.68 1.90
CA GLY A 60 11.63 19.77 1.75
C GLY A 60 11.34 19.42 0.28
N PRO A 61 11.07 20.43 -0.58
CA PRO A 61 10.87 20.20 -2.02
C PRO A 61 12.06 19.52 -2.71
N ALA A 62 13.28 19.75 -2.22
CA ALA A 62 14.47 19.04 -2.71
C ALA A 62 14.46 17.54 -2.32
N GLN A 63 13.99 17.19 -1.13
CA GLN A 63 13.78 15.79 -0.73
C GLN A 63 12.67 15.14 -1.56
N ASP A 64 11.53 15.79 -1.73
CA ASP A 64 10.45 15.27 -2.59
C ASP A 64 10.95 14.97 -4.02
N ALA A 65 11.77 15.88 -4.58
CA ALA A 65 12.40 15.66 -5.88
C ALA A 65 13.42 14.52 -5.87
N GLY A 66 14.06 14.25 -4.73
CA GLY A 66 14.87 13.06 -4.49
C GLY A 66 14.04 11.78 -4.52
N SER A 67 12.93 11.73 -3.78
CA SER A 67 11.98 10.62 -3.78
C SER A 67 11.48 10.31 -5.20
N ASP A 68 11.15 11.34 -5.98
CA ASP A 68 10.76 11.21 -7.39
C ASP A 68 11.84 10.52 -8.23
N ARG A 69 13.12 10.86 -8.02
CA ARG A 69 14.27 10.27 -8.73
C ARG A 69 14.52 8.82 -8.34
N VAL A 70 14.44 8.49 -7.05
CA VAL A 70 14.61 7.11 -6.56
C VAL A 70 13.54 6.20 -7.16
N MET A 71 12.26 6.60 -7.07
CA MET A 71 11.17 5.81 -7.64
C MET A 71 11.31 5.67 -9.15
N ALA A 72 11.67 6.74 -9.87
CA ALA A 72 11.93 6.68 -11.30
C ALA A 72 13.04 5.68 -11.64
N ALA A 73 14.18 5.74 -10.95
CA ALA A 73 15.31 4.84 -11.16
C ALA A 73 14.94 3.36 -10.91
N VAL A 74 14.20 3.08 -9.84
CA VAL A 74 13.73 1.72 -9.54
C VAL A 74 12.76 1.23 -10.63
N LEU A 75 11.76 2.04 -10.99
CA LEU A 75 10.75 1.66 -11.98
C LEU A 75 11.38 1.42 -13.36
N ASP A 76 12.35 2.24 -13.76
CA ASP A 76 13.03 2.10 -15.06
C ASP A 76 13.94 0.87 -15.11
N ALA A 77 14.61 0.55 -14.00
CA ALA A 77 15.50 -0.59 -13.89
C ALA A 77 14.74 -1.92 -13.77
N GLU A 78 13.65 -1.95 -13.01
CA GLU A 78 12.94 -3.18 -12.66
C GLU A 78 11.75 -3.49 -13.55
N LYS A 79 11.11 -2.44 -14.10
CA LYS A 79 9.88 -2.52 -14.92
C LYS A 79 8.85 -3.45 -14.28
N PRO A 80 8.40 -3.17 -13.05
CA PRO A 80 7.46 -4.03 -12.35
C PRO A 80 6.09 -4.00 -13.03
N ASP A 81 5.34 -5.09 -12.86
CA ASP A 81 3.95 -5.21 -13.30
C ASP A 81 3.00 -4.45 -12.35
N PHE A 82 3.44 -4.23 -11.10
CA PHE A 82 2.64 -3.61 -10.06
C PHE A 82 3.50 -2.87 -9.02
N VAL A 83 2.92 -1.89 -8.34
CA VAL A 83 3.54 -1.18 -7.23
C VAL A 83 2.69 -1.34 -5.97
N VAL A 84 3.34 -1.54 -4.83
CA VAL A 84 2.70 -1.40 -3.52
C VAL A 84 3.31 -0.22 -2.80
N TYR A 85 2.47 0.77 -2.50
CA TYR A 85 2.80 1.88 -1.62
C TYR A 85 2.53 1.46 -0.19
N LEU A 86 3.60 1.33 0.59
CA LEU A 86 3.64 0.61 1.86
C LEU A 86 3.64 1.57 3.06
N GLY A 87 2.80 2.60 3.01
CA GLY A 87 2.59 3.60 4.07
C GLY A 87 3.69 4.67 4.19
N ASP A 88 3.36 5.72 4.94
CA ASP A 88 4.17 6.93 5.16
C ASP A 88 4.56 7.60 3.86
N LEU A 89 3.56 7.82 3.01
CA LEU A 89 3.74 8.54 1.75
C LEU A 89 3.87 10.05 2.01
N VAL A 90 3.18 10.56 3.03
CA VAL A 90 3.14 11.99 3.37
C VAL A 90 3.51 12.17 4.84
N THR A 91 4.32 13.19 5.14
CA THR A 91 4.63 13.59 6.51
C THR A 91 3.58 14.58 7.03
N ALA A 92 2.33 14.15 7.21
CA ALA A 92 1.20 15.07 7.41
C ALA A 92 1.35 15.98 8.63
N ASN A 93 2.01 15.48 9.69
CA ASN A 93 2.32 16.28 10.88
C ASN A 93 3.29 17.44 10.63
N ASN A 94 3.90 17.50 9.45
CA ASN A 94 4.89 18.51 9.09
C ASN A 94 4.51 19.25 7.80
N VAL A 95 3.22 19.25 7.43
CA VAL A 95 2.70 20.03 6.29
C VAL A 95 1.74 21.11 6.79
N PRO A 96 2.10 22.40 6.74
CA PRO A 96 1.25 23.48 7.25
C PRO A 96 0.22 23.91 6.18
N ILE A 97 -0.59 22.96 5.70
CA ILE A 97 -1.67 23.22 4.75
C ILE A 97 -2.94 22.48 5.17
N PRO A 98 -4.14 22.99 4.80
CA PRO A 98 -5.40 22.34 5.15
C PRO A 98 -5.65 21.03 4.41
N ASN A 99 -4.99 20.82 3.25
CA ASN A 99 -5.19 19.63 2.44
C ASN A 99 -3.86 19.13 1.84
N ALA A 100 -3.39 17.97 2.27
CA ALA A 100 -2.15 17.33 1.85
C ALA A 100 -2.31 16.37 0.66
N SER A 101 -3.51 16.25 0.08
CA SER A 101 -3.77 15.37 -1.08
C SER A 101 -2.90 15.64 -2.30
N LEU A 102 -2.31 16.85 -2.43
CA LEU A 102 -1.34 17.14 -3.48
C LEU A 102 -0.02 16.36 -3.33
N TYR A 103 0.44 16.16 -2.09
CA TYR A 103 1.62 15.32 -1.82
C TYR A 103 1.31 13.84 -2.01
N TRP A 104 0.10 13.43 -1.60
CA TRP A 104 -0.43 12.09 -1.87
C TRP A 104 -0.49 11.82 -3.39
N ASP A 105 -1.02 12.76 -4.18
CA ASP A 105 -1.04 12.68 -5.66
C ASP A 105 0.37 12.60 -6.26
N ARG A 106 1.31 13.40 -5.72
CA ARG A 106 2.70 13.42 -6.20
C ARG A 106 3.39 12.08 -5.99
N ALA A 107 3.17 11.40 -4.87
CA ALA A 107 3.76 10.11 -4.54
C ALA A 107 3.46 9.04 -5.62
N PHE A 108 2.27 9.09 -6.23
CA PHE A 108 1.87 8.16 -7.30
C PHE A 108 2.38 8.56 -8.69
N SER A 109 2.83 9.80 -8.85
CA SER A 109 3.19 10.34 -10.15
C SER A 109 4.26 9.53 -10.92
N PRO A 110 5.29 8.92 -10.30
CA PRO A 110 6.27 8.12 -11.02
C PRO A 110 5.69 6.81 -11.62
N ALA A 111 4.80 6.13 -10.89
CA ALA A 111 4.10 4.93 -11.36
C ALA A 111 3.06 5.29 -12.43
N ARG A 112 2.28 6.35 -12.18
CA ARG A 112 1.27 6.88 -13.11
C ARG A 112 1.86 7.23 -14.47
N ARG A 113 2.98 7.97 -14.51
CA ARG A 113 3.67 8.33 -15.77
C ARG A 113 4.12 7.12 -16.59
N ARG A 114 4.36 5.98 -15.92
CA ARG A 114 4.77 4.72 -16.56
C ARG A 114 3.60 3.77 -16.80
N ARG A 115 2.37 4.17 -16.45
CA ARG A 115 1.16 3.35 -16.48
C ARG A 115 1.32 2.02 -15.75
N VAL A 116 2.09 2.02 -14.67
CA VAL A 116 2.22 0.86 -13.78
C VAL A 116 1.09 0.96 -12.74
N PRO A 117 0.19 -0.03 -12.65
CA PRO A 117 -0.86 -0.02 -11.64
C PRO A 117 -0.29 -0.18 -10.22
N TRP A 118 -1.02 0.30 -9.21
CA TRP A 118 -0.58 0.25 -7.82
C TRP A 118 -1.70 -0.02 -6.82
N ALA A 119 -1.32 -0.30 -5.58
CA ALA A 119 -2.21 -0.31 -4.42
C ALA A 119 -1.48 0.27 -3.20
N THR A 120 -2.25 0.82 -2.26
CA THR A 120 -1.73 1.60 -1.13
C THR A 120 -2.25 1.09 0.21
N VAL A 121 -1.35 1.00 1.20
CA VAL A 121 -1.71 0.96 2.63
C VAL A 121 -1.27 2.26 3.31
N PHE A 122 -1.95 2.62 4.39
CA PHE A 122 -1.58 3.77 5.20
C PHE A 122 -0.49 3.45 6.23
N GLY A 123 0.37 4.43 6.49
CA GLY A 123 1.30 4.49 7.60
C GLY A 123 0.96 5.58 8.59
N ASN A 124 1.65 5.60 9.73
CA ASN A 124 1.32 6.46 10.87
C ASN A 124 1.47 7.96 10.57
N HIS A 125 2.26 8.37 9.59
CA HIS A 125 2.42 9.79 9.25
C HIS A 125 1.35 10.33 8.31
N ASP A 126 0.66 9.48 7.55
CA ASP A 126 -0.13 9.90 6.39
C ASP A 126 -1.30 10.84 6.73
N ASP A 127 -1.84 10.76 7.95
CA ASP A 127 -2.93 11.62 8.44
C ASP A 127 -2.69 12.16 9.85
N MET A 128 -1.44 12.15 10.31
CA MET A 128 -1.11 12.68 11.62
C MET A 128 -1.41 14.18 11.70
N ALA A 129 -1.88 14.63 12.86
CA ALA A 129 -2.16 16.05 13.09
C ALA A 129 -0.87 16.88 12.99
N PHE A 130 -0.99 18.10 12.48
CA PHE A 130 0.14 19.03 12.38
C PHE A 130 0.79 19.26 13.75
N GLU A 131 2.10 19.11 13.80
CA GLU A 131 2.94 19.37 14.97
C GLU A 131 3.71 20.67 14.74
N TRP A 132 3.57 21.61 15.68
CA TRP A 132 4.23 22.91 15.60
C TRP A 132 5.75 22.77 15.78
N PRO A 133 6.57 23.17 14.78
CA PRO A 133 8.01 23.15 14.94
C PRO A 133 8.45 24.14 16.02
N MET A 134 9.28 23.67 16.98
CA MET A 134 9.68 24.49 18.13
C MET A 134 10.51 25.72 17.71
N GLU A 135 11.22 25.63 16.60
CA GLU A 135 11.98 26.72 15.99
C GLU A 135 11.11 27.89 15.51
N TRP A 136 9.82 27.69 15.25
CA TRP A 136 8.90 28.77 14.87
C TRP A 136 8.55 29.68 16.06
N PHE A 137 8.85 29.25 17.29
CA PHE A 137 8.74 30.07 18.50
C PHE A 137 10.03 30.85 18.80
N SER A 138 10.96 30.92 17.84
CA SER A 138 12.13 31.82 17.87
C SER A 138 11.77 33.22 17.33
N PRO A 139 12.69 34.21 17.43
CA PRO A 139 12.47 35.54 16.85
C PRO A 139 12.20 35.57 15.34
N ASP A 140 12.55 34.50 14.61
CA ASP A 140 12.32 34.38 13.17
C ASP A 140 10.83 34.13 12.83
N GLY A 141 10.04 33.65 13.80
CA GLY A 141 8.59 33.50 13.72
C GLY A 141 8.08 32.35 12.85
N VAL A 142 6.76 32.37 12.61
CA VAL A 142 6.05 31.38 11.79
C VAL A 142 6.25 31.69 10.30
N PRO A 143 6.69 30.72 9.46
CA PRO A 143 6.80 30.90 8.01
C PRO A 143 5.49 31.32 7.34
N ALA A 144 5.59 31.93 6.15
CA ALA A 144 4.41 32.33 5.40
C ALA A 144 3.53 31.11 5.04
N VAL A 145 2.25 31.19 5.38
CA VAL A 145 1.26 30.14 5.11
C VAL A 145 0.47 30.52 3.86
N HIS A 146 0.44 29.62 2.86
CA HIS A 146 -0.34 29.82 1.64
C HIS A 146 -1.70 29.14 1.76
N CYS A 147 -2.72 29.91 2.13
CA CYS A 147 -4.09 29.42 2.19
C CYS A 147 -4.85 29.71 0.88
N PRO A 148 -5.72 28.78 0.42
CA PRO A 148 -6.56 29.03 -0.73
C PRO A 148 -7.41 30.29 -0.51
N PRO A 149 -7.64 31.13 -1.54
CA PRO A 149 -8.33 32.42 -1.41
C PRO A 149 -9.74 32.34 -0.80
N SER A 150 -10.35 31.16 -0.79
CA SER A 150 -11.72 30.90 -0.34
C SER A 150 -11.86 30.46 1.12
N VAL A 151 -10.77 30.41 1.90
CA VAL A 151 -10.79 29.93 3.29
C VAL A 151 -10.42 31.07 4.24
N SER A 152 -11.30 31.39 5.18
CA SER A 152 -11.12 32.49 6.14
C SER A 152 -10.12 32.18 7.26
N ASP A 153 -9.74 30.90 7.41
CA ASP A 153 -8.83 30.42 8.45
C ASP A 153 -7.94 29.28 7.92
N CYS A 154 -6.65 29.38 8.17
CA CYS A 154 -5.67 28.37 7.80
C CYS A 154 -5.69 27.24 8.83
N SER A 155 -6.62 26.29 8.70
CA SER A 155 -6.69 25.17 9.63
C SER A 155 -5.65 24.10 9.29
N PHE A 156 -4.69 23.83 10.17
CA PHE A 156 -3.71 22.73 10.05
C PHE A 156 -4.25 21.39 10.60
N ARG A 157 -5.49 21.05 10.25
CA ARG A 157 -6.16 19.84 10.77
C ARG A 157 -5.67 18.54 10.10
N GLY A 158 -4.79 18.63 9.10
CA GLY A 158 -4.38 17.50 8.28
C GLY A 158 -5.48 17.05 7.31
N THR A 159 -5.22 15.99 6.55
CA THR A 159 -6.18 15.36 5.64
C THR A 159 -6.50 13.96 6.14
N PRO A 160 -7.76 13.64 6.45
CA PRO A 160 -8.14 12.29 6.89
C PRO A 160 -7.75 11.21 5.88
N ARG A 161 -7.33 10.02 6.36
CA ARG A 161 -7.03 8.86 5.49
C ARG A 161 -8.13 8.53 4.50
N VAL A 162 -9.40 8.65 4.92
CA VAL A 162 -10.54 8.38 4.03
C VAL A 162 -10.59 9.36 2.85
N ASP A 163 -10.24 10.62 3.08
CA ASP A 163 -10.21 11.65 2.03
C ASP A 163 -8.99 11.49 1.12
N LEU A 164 -7.84 11.06 1.66
CA LEU A 164 -6.66 10.69 0.86
C LEU A 164 -6.95 9.49 -0.06
N MET A 165 -7.58 8.44 0.48
CA MET A 165 -7.98 7.27 -0.30
C MET A 165 -9.02 7.61 -1.36
N ALA A 166 -10.01 8.45 -1.02
CA ALA A 166 -11.00 8.93 -1.99
C ALA A 166 -10.33 9.72 -3.12
N ALA A 167 -9.40 10.64 -2.80
CA ALA A 167 -8.65 11.40 -3.79
C ALA A 167 -7.83 10.50 -4.73
N GLU A 168 -7.21 9.44 -4.21
CA GLU A 168 -6.51 8.44 -5.03
C GLU A 168 -7.47 7.69 -5.97
N ILE A 169 -8.57 7.16 -5.44
CA ILE A 169 -9.53 6.35 -6.20
C ILE A 169 -10.25 7.20 -7.26
N ASP A 170 -10.70 8.39 -6.90
CA ASP A 170 -11.44 9.26 -7.82
C ASP A 170 -10.56 9.70 -9.00
N ARG A 171 -9.26 9.91 -8.74
CA ARG A 171 -8.32 10.34 -9.77
C ARG A 171 -7.81 9.19 -10.63
N ASP A 172 -7.42 8.09 -10.01
CA ASP A 172 -6.64 7.02 -10.66
C ASP A 172 -7.36 5.67 -10.72
N GLY A 173 -8.49 5.52 -10.05
CA GLY A 173 -9.36 4.34 -10.11
C GLY A 173 -10.41 4.39 -11.23
N GLY A 174 -10.55 5.54 -11.90
CA GLY A 174 -11.47 5.79 -13.02
C GLY A 174 -11.01 5.18 -14.36
N GLU A 175 -11.09 5.95 -15.46
CA GLU A 175 -10.87 5.45 -16.83
C GLU A 175 -9.49 4.79 -17.06
N ASP A 176 -8.44 5.28 -16.41
CA ASP A 176 -7.10 4.70 -16.50
C ASP A 176 -6.92 3.45 -15.62
N GLY A 177 -7.69 3.34 -14.54
CA GLY A 177 -7.73 2.16 -13.69
C GLY A 177 -6.39 1.73 -13.10
N LEU A 178 -5.51 2.69 -12.82
CA LEU A 178 -4.15 2.42 -12.33
C LEU A 178 -4.13 2.17 -10.83
N SER A 179 -4.88 2.95 -10.03
CA SER A 179 -5.06 2.60 -8.63
C SER A 179 -6.00 1.39 -8.52
N ARG A 180 -5.52 0.38 -7.79
CA ARG A 180 -6.25 -0.82 -7.36
C ARG A 180 -6.56 -0.78 -5.87
N SER A 181 -6.32 0.35 -5.23
CA SER A 181 -6.68 0.57 -3.84
C SER A 181 -8.20 0.56 -3.67
N SER A 182 -8.66 0.20 -2.49
CA SER A 182 -10.08 0.31 -2.15
C SER A 182 -10.27 0.62 -0.68
N VAL A 183 -11.40 1.23 -0.34
CA VAL A 183 -11.81 1.42 1.05
C VAL A 183 -12.33 0.09 1.58
N GLY A 184 -11.79 -0.35 2.71
CA GLY A 184 -12.26 -1.56 3.37
C GLY A 184 -13.68 -1.44 3.93
N PRO A 185 -14.29 -2.56 4.36
CA PRO A 185 -15.62 -2.53 4.97
C PRO A 185 -15.68 -1.57 6.16
N GLN A 186 -16.72 -0.75 6.24
CA GLN A 186 -16.92 0.26 7.30
C GLN A 186 -16.83 -0.31 8.73
N LYS A 187 -17.21 -1.59 8.91
CA LYS A 187 -17.13 -2.30 10.19
C LYS A 187 -15.70 -2.58 10.69
N LEU A 188 -14.67 -2.30 9.89
CA LEU A 188 -13.26 -2.46 10.26
C LEU A 188 -12.66 -1.21 10.89
N TRP A 189 -13.48 -0.21 11.20
CA TRP A 189 -13.05 0.97 11.95
C TRP A 189 -12.42 0.60 13.31
N PRO A 190 -11.27 1.18 13.70
CA PRO A 190 -10.42 2.11 12.95
C PRO A 190 -9.58 1.43 11.86
N GLY A 191 -9.58 2.02 10.65
CA GLY A 191 -8.79 1.56 9.50
C GLY A 191 -9.49 1.76 8.15
N VAL A 192 -8.72 2.13 7.12
CA VAL A 192 -9.23 2.46 5.77
C VAL A 192 -8.75 1.46 4.73
N SER A 193 -7.44 1.23 4.62
CA SER A 193 -6.84 0.33 3.61
C SER A 193 -6.94 -1.14 4.04
N ASN A 194 -8.12 -1.75 3.90
CA ASN A 194 -8.37 -3.15 4.23
C ASN A 194 -9.07 -3.89 3.08
N TYR A 195 -8.30 -4.52 2.21
CA TYR A 195 -8.82 -5.16 1.00
C TYR A 195 -7.91 -6.27 0.48
N VAL A 196 -8.40 -6.99 -0.53
CA VAL A 196 -7.70 -8.13 -1.15
C VAL A 196 -7.72 -7.98 -2.66
N LEU A 197 -6.56 -8.11 -3.28
CA LEU A 197 -6.40 -8.13 -4.73
C LEU A 197 -6.06 -9.53 -5.20
N GLN A 198 -6.63 -9.89 -6.35
CA GLN A 198 -6.36 -11.15 -7.02
C GLN A 198 -5.46 -10.89 -8.23
N VAL A 199 -4.40 -11.68 -8.37
CA VAL A 199 -3.63 -11.76 -9.61
C VAL A 199 -4.01 -13.06 -10.29
N LEU A 200 -4.55 -12.94 -11.50
CA LEU A 200 -5.08 -14.06 -12.26
C LEU A 200 -3.96 -14.88 -12.91
N SER A 201 -4.20 -16.18 -13.06
CA SER A 201 -3.33 -17.13 -13.75
C SER A 201 -3.09 -16.71 -15.20
N ARG A 202 -1.90 -16.98 -15.76
CA ARG A 202 -1.70 -16.82 -17.21
C ARG A 202 -2.40 -17.93 -18.02
N GLU A 203 -2.59 -19.10 -17.42
CA GLU A 203 -3.08 -20.32 -18.07
C GLU A 203 -4.60 -20.46 -17.96
N LYS A 204 -5.17 -20.06 -16.82
CA LYS A 204 -6.60 -20.14 -16.54
C LYS A 204 -7.18 -18.75 -16.36
N GLU A 205 -7.87 -18.27 -17.39
CA GLU A 205 -8.14 -16.84 -17.56
C GLU A 205 -8.87 -16.18 -16.38
N GLN A 206 -9.72 -16.91 -15.66
CA GLN A 206 -10.53 -16.38 -14.55
C GLN A 206 -10.08 -16.88 -13.17
N ASP A 207 -9.05 -17.72 -13.08
CA ASP A 207 -8.65 -18.31 -11.81
C ASP A 207 -7.57 -17.43 -11.15
N PRO A 208 -7.73 -17.07 -9.85
CA PRO A 208 -6.66 -16.42 -9.11
C PRO A 208 -5.48 -17.37 -8.89
N ALA A 209 -4.28 -16.90 -9.23
CA ALA A 209 -3.02 -17.59 -8.98
C ALA A 209 -2.25 -17.00 -7.78
N LEU A 210 -2.67 -15.84 -7.27
CA LEU A 210 -2.10 -15.19 -6.10
C LEU A 210 -3.15 -14.27 -5.45
N LEU A 211 -3.18 -14.24 -4.12
CA LEU A 211 -3.92 -13.26 -3.34
C LEU A 211 -2.95 -12.29 -2.64
N MET A 212 -3.23 -11.00 -2.72
CA MET A 212 -2.50 -9.95 -2.02
C MET A 212 -3.43 -9.26 -1.02
N TYR A 213 -3.14 -9.39 0.26
CA TYR A 213 -3.91 -8.77 1.35
C TYR A 213 -3.26 -7.46 1.79
N PHE A 214 -4.07 -6.41 1.85
CA PHE A 214 -3.67 -5.08 2.29
C PHE A 214 -4.42 -4.76 3.58
N LEU A 215 -3.69 -4.41 4.63
CA LEU A 215 -4.23 -4.15 5.96
C LEU A 215 -3.72 -2.81 6.49
N ASP A 216 -4.60 -2.08 7.15
CA ASP A 216 -4.27 -0.81 7.80
C ASP A 216 -3.78 -1.09 9.23
N SER A 217 -2.48 -0.89 9.49
CA SER A 217 -1.89 -1.05 10.82
C SER A 217 -2.11 0.16 11.74
N GLY A 218 -2.85 1.18 11.28
CA GLY A 218 -3.19 2.36 12.07
C GLY A 218 -2.04 3.35 12.23
N GLY A 219 -1.96 4.00 13.39
CA GLY A 219 -1.09 5.16 13.66
C GLY A 219 -1.69 6.48 13.20
N GLY A 220 -1.00 7.59 13.47
CA GLY A 220 -1.46 8.93 13.12
C GLY A 220 -2.74 9.29 13.89
N SER A 221 -3.85 9.45 13.18
CA SER A 221 -5.15 9.69 13.83
C SER A 221 -5.76 8.43 14.47
N TYR A 222 -5.17 7.24 14.25
CA TYR A 222 -5.63 5.94 14.77
C TYR A 222 -4.62 5.30 15.74
N PRO A 223 -5.06 4.37 16.60
CA PRO A 223 -4.14 3.52 17.35
C PRO A 223 -3.26 2.70 16.40
N GLU A 224 -2.01 2.42 16.79
CA GLU A 224 -1.05 1.61 16.00
C GLU A 224 -1.31 0.12 16.22
N VAL A 225 -2.32 -0.40 15.53
CA VAL A 225 -2.97 -1.68 15.84
C VAL A 225 -3.46 -2.39 14.58
N ILE A 226 -3.34 -3.72 14.54
CA ILE A 226 -4.18 -4.56 13.69
C ILE A 226 -5.31 -5.14 14.55
N SER A 227 -6.50 -4.55 14.44
CA SER A 227 -7.63 -4.86 15.32
C SER A 227 -8.16 -6.29 15.17
N ASP A 228 -8.81 -6.78 16.23
CA ASP A 228 -9.55 -8.04 16.23
C ASP A 228 -10.68 -8.08 15.17
N ALA A 229 -11.24 -6.92 14.78
CA ALA A 229 -12.18 -6.82 13.66
C ALA A 229 -11.50 -7.15 12.32
N GLN A 230 -10.28 -6.64 12.09
CA GLN A 230 -9.48 -6.97 10.91
C GLN A 230 -9.05 -8.44 10.91
N VAL A 231 -8.74 -9.02 12.08
CA VAL A 231 -8.44 -10.46 12.21
C VAL A 231 -9.62 -11.32 11.78
N ARG A 232 -10.83 -11.06 12.30
CA ARG A 232 -12.05 -11.78 11.88
C ARG A 232 -12.35 -11.60 10.41
N TRP A 233 -12.14 -10.39 9.88
CA TRP A 233 -12.33 -10.12 8.46
C TRP A 233 -11.36 -10.92 7.61
N PHE A 234 -10.07 -10.92 7.95
CA PHE A 234 -9.06 -11.73 7.27
C PHE A 234 -9.44 -13.22 7.29
N GLN A 235 -9.82 -13.75 8.46
CA GLN A 235 -10.26 -15.15 8.57
C GLN A 235 -11.46 -15.45 7.68
N THR A 236 -12.45 -14.55 7.63
CA THR A 236 -13.64 -14.70 6.78
C THR A 236 -13.28 -14.64 5.29
N GLN A 237 -12.50 -13.64 4.87
CA GLN A 237 -12.11 -13.47 3.47
C GLN A 237 -11.20 -14.59 2.98
N SER A 238 -10.22 -14.99 3.79
CA SER A 238 -9.30 -16.08 3.44
C SER A 238 -10.00 -17.43 3.37
N GLN A 239 -11.00 -17.69 4.22
CA GLN A 239 -11.85 -18.88 4.10
C GLN A 239 -12.75 -18.84 2.87
N PHE A 240 -13.27 -17.67 2.49
CA PHE A 240 -14.13 -17.51 1.32
C PHE A 240 -13.35 -17.64 0.00
N LEU A 241 -12.21 -16.95 -0.11
CA LEU A 241 -11.41 -16.89 -1.35
C LEU A 241 -10.49 -18.09 -1.53
N ASN A 242 -10.02 -18.69 -0.43
CA ASN A 242 -8.99 -19.72 -0.45
C ASN A 242 -9.23 -20.76 0.66
N PRO A 243 -10.39 -21.46 0.64
CA PRO A 243 -10.84 -22.36 1.70
C PRO A 243 -9.89 -23.54 1.96
N ASP A 244 -9.16 -23.97 0.93
CA ASP A 244 -8.22 -25.09 0.96
C ASP A 244 -6.75 -24.64 1.03
N GLY A 245 -6.49 -23.33 1.04
CA GLY A 245 -5.14 -22.77 1.10
C GLY A 245 -4.27 -23.12 -0.11
N ARG A 246 -4.87 -23.36 -1.29
CA ARG A 246 -4.14 -23.72 -2.52
C ARG A 246 -3.53 -22.51 -3.22
N ILE A 247 -4.17 -21.36 -3.12
CA ILE A 247 -3.68 -20.13 -3.74
C ILE A 247 -2.64 -19.52 -2.80
N PRO A 248 -1.42 -19.17 -3.26
CA PRO A 248 -0.44 -18.48 -2.44
C PRO A 248 -0.93 -17.07 -2.06
N GLU A 249 -0.51 -16.63 -0.87
CA GLU A 249 -0.97 -15.37 -0.26
C GLU A 249 0.25 -14.53 0.17
N LEU A 250 0.24 -13.23 -0.17
CA LEU A 250 1.18 -12.22 0.33
C LEU A 250 0.40 -11.15 1.11
N VAL A 251 1.02 -10.61 2.16
CA VAL A 251 0.37 -9.65 3.07
C VAL A 251 1.21 -8.36 3.15
N PHE A 252 0.52 -7.23 3.14
CA PHE A 252 1.11 -5.89 3.19
C PHE A 252 0.40 -5.05 4.25
N TRP A 253 1.18 -4.46 5.16
CA TRP A 253 0.75 -3.40 6.07
C TRP A 253 1.98 -2.55 6.43
N HIS A 254 1.81 -1.41 7.09
CA HIS A 254 2.92 -0.49 7.28
C HIS A 254 3.77 -0.79 8.53
N ILE A 255 3.19 -0.77 9.73
CA ILE A 255 3.93 -0.87 11.01
C ILE A 255 4.23 -2.34 11.33
N PRO A 256 5.49 -2.73 11.62
CA PRO A 256 5.83 -4.12 11.92
C PRO A 256 5.08 -4.66 13.14
N SER A 257 4.71 -5.94 13.12
CA SER A 257 4.10 -6.60 14.28
C SER A 257 5.12 -6.90 15.37
N THR A 258 4.64 -7.26 16.57
CA THR A 258 5.55 -7.69 17.66
C THR A 258 6.36 -8.94 17.27
N ALA A 259 5.91 -9.71 16.27
CA ALA A 259 6.65 -10.84 15.73
C ALA A 259 7.97 -10.41 15.04
N TYR A 260 8.02 -9.23 14.42
CA TYR A 260 9.25 -8.70 13.83
C TYR A 260 10.31 -8.46 14.90
N ALA A 261 9.93 -7.86 16.03
CA ALA A 261 10.85 -7.63 17.16
C ALA A 261 11.38 -8.96 17.74
N LYS A 262 10.58 -10.04 17.72
CA LYS A 262 10.98 -11.37 18.21
C LYS A 262 12.03 -12.05 17.32
N VAL A 263 11.94 -11.86 15.99
CA VAL A 263 12.90 -12.47 15.03
C VAL A 263 14.03 -11.53 14.62
N ALA A 264 13.95 -10.26 15.01
CA ALA A 264 14.91 -9.23 14.62
C ALA A 264 16.35 -9.66 14.92
N PRO A 265 17.24 -9.62 13.92
CA PRO A 265 18.67 -9.76 14.19
C PRO A 265 19.14 -8.66 15.15
N LYS A 266 20.13 -8.96 15.99
CA LYS A 266 20.67 -7.97 16.93
C LYS A 266 21.27 -6.79 16.15
N ALA A 267 20.83 -5.56 16.43
CA ALA A 267 21.22 -4.34 15.69
C ALA A 267 22.74 -4.12 15.57
N LYS A 268 23.53 -4.60 16.53
CA LYS A 268 25.00 -4.49 16.55
C LYS A 268 25.73 -5.65 15.84
N SER A 269 25.00 -6.61 15.29
CA SER A 269 25.54 -7.82 14.69
C SER A 269 25.29 -7.84 13.19
N ARG A 270 26.23 -8.41 12.43
CA ARG A 270 25.97 -8.76 11.03
C ARG A 270 24.80 -9.74 10.95
N ILE A 271 23.85 -9.49 10.06
CA ILE A 271 22.78 -10.46 9.78
C ILE A 271 23.42 -11.77 9.29
N ARG A 272 22.97 -12.89 9.86
CA ARG A 272 23.38 -14.23 9.45
C ARG A 272 22.17 -14.96 8.88
N ARG A 273 22.43 -15.85 7.92
CA ARG A 273 21.42 -16.78 7.42
C ARG A 273 20.75 -17.51 8.59
N PRO A 274 19.43 -17.79 8.53
CA PRO A 274 18.56 -17.67 7.35
C PRO A 274 18.05 -16.25 7.05
N CYS A 275 18.26 -15.28 7.93
CA CYS A 275 17.93 -13.89 7.64
C CYS A 275 18.88 -13.27 6.59
N VAL A 276 18.36 -12.33 5.80
CA VAL A 276 19.10 -11.63 4.75
C VAL A 276 18.67 -10.15 4.76
N GLY A 277 19.61 -9.21 4.70
CA GLY A 277 19.29 -7.78 4.78
C GLY A 277 20.31 -6.91 5.50
N SER A 278 19.85 -5.70 5.81
CA SER A 278 20.53 -4.64 6.55
C SER A 278 19.68 -4.21 7.75
N LEU A 279 20.35 -3.92 8.87
CA LEU A 279 19.75 -3.36 10.09
C LEU A 279 20.05 -1.88 10.28
N ASN A 280 21.16 -1.39 9.70
CA ASN A 280 21.62 -0.02 9.86
C ASN A 280 21.64 0.52 11.31
N MET A 281 21.89 -0.37 12.27
CA MET A 281 21.87 -0.12 13.73
C MET A 281 20.52 0.34 14.28
N GLU A 282 19.44 0.17 13.53
CA GLU A 282 18.09 0.47 13.98
C GLU A 282 17.46 -0.73 14.72
N HIS A 283 16.60 -0.43 15.69
CA HIS A 283 15.75 -1.39 16.36
C HIS A 283 14.35 -1.38 15.75
N VAL A 284 13.73 -2.54 15.63
CA VAL A 284 12.32 -2.64 15.21
C VAL A 284 11.45 -1.83 16.16
N ALA A 285 10.60 -0.97 15.61
CA ALA A 285 9.55 -0.24 16.32
C ALA A 285 8.20 -0.88 15.99
N PRO A 286 7.75 -1.89 16.77
CA PRO A 286 6.55 -2.61 16.44
C PRO A 286 5.28 -1.83 16.82
N GLN A 287 4.18 -2.15 16.15
CA GLN A 287 2.84 -1.75 16.55
C GLN A 287 2.52 -2.22 17.97
N GLN A 288 1.54 -1.59 18.60
CA GLN A 288 1.16 -1.86 19.98
C GLN A 288 0.59 -3.27 20.16
N ALA A 289 -0.20 -3.74 19.19
CA ALA A 289 -0.72 -5.11 19.17
C ALA A 289 -1.27 -5.52 17.79
N GLU A 290 -1.51 -6.82 17.62
CA GLU A 290 -2.12 -7.41 16.41
C GLU A 290 -3.27 -8.39 16.67
N TRP A 291 -3.74 -8.50 17.92
CA TRP A 291 -4.93 -9.28 18.32
C TRP A 291 -5.05 -10.70 17.71
N GLY A 292 -3.93 -11.40 17.52
CA GLY A 292 -3.91 -12.76 16.98
C GLY A 292 -3.85 -12.83 15.44
N MET A 293 -3.61 -11.72 14.74
CA MET A 293 -3.37 -11.74 13.29
C MET A 293 -2.18 -12.64 12.94
N MET A 294 -1.06 -12.48 13.63
CA MET A 294 0.14 -13.29 13.38
C MET A 294 -0.11 -14.79 13.61
N ASP A 295 -0.91 -15.17 14.61
CA ASP A 295 -1.30 -16.56 14.83
C ASP A 295 -2.18 -17.10 13.70
N SER A 296 -3.07 -16.26 13.16
CA SER A 296 -3.94 -16.61 12.03
C SER A 296 -3.12 -16.82 10.75
N LEU A 297 -2.15 -15.94 10.50
CA LEU A 297 -1.27 -16.01 9.33
C LEU A 297 -0.30 -17.20 9.41
N ALA A 298 0.35 -17.41 10.57
CA ALA A 298 1.31 -18.49 10.75
C ALA A 298 0.70 -19.91 10.59
N LYS A 299 -0.60 -20.05 10.83
CA LYS A 299 -1.33 -21.32 10.65
C LYS A 299 -1.73 -21.58 9.20
N ARG A 300 -1.63 -20.58 8.31
CA ARG A 300 -2.00 -20.70 6.89
C ARG A 300 -0.75 -20.93 6.02
N PRO A 301 -0.50 -22.16 5.54
CA PRO A 301 0.68 -22.47 4.73
C PRO A 301 0.68 -21.79 3.34
N SER A 302 -0.46 -21.28 2.90
CA SER A 302 -0.62 -20.44 1.71
C SER A 302 0.08 -19.08 1.87
N VAL A 303 0.16 -18.53 3.08
CA VAL A 303 0.84 -17.25 3.35
C VAL A 303 2.34 -17.43 3.28
N LYS A 304 2.99 -16.74 2.34
CA LYS A 304 4.44 -16.87 2.10
C LYS A 304 5.25 -15.79 2.78
N ALA A 305 4.78 -14.55 2.73
CA ALA A 305 5.48 -13.43 3.31
C ALA A 305 4.54 -12.30 3.73
N ILE A 306 5.00 -11.53 4.71
CA ILE A 306 4.41 -10.28 5.16
C ILE A 306 5.46 -9.19 4.90
N PHE A 307 5.05 -8.08 4.31
CA PHE A 307 5.91 -6.94 4.01
C PHE A 307 5.47 -5.70 4.78
N VAL A 308 6.45 -4.97 5.34
CA VAL A 308 6.25 -3.78 6.18
C VAL A 308 7.26 -2.65 5.86
N GLY A 309 6.92 -1.41 6.25
CA GLY A 309 7.77 -0.21 6.14
C GLY A 309 8.23 0.26 7.53
N HIS A 310 8.02 1.54 7.82
CA HIS A 310 8.08 2.21 9.13
C HIS A 310 9.49 2.42 9.71
N ASN A 311 10.32 1.39 9.70
CA ASN A 311 11.70 1.45 10.17
C ASN A 311 12.65 1.75 9.02
N HIS A 312 13.20 2.97 8.95
CA HIS A 312 13.82 3.50 7.73
C HIS A 312 15.18 2.87 7.40
N GLY A 313 15.87 2.37 8.42
CA GLY A 313 17.13 1.67 8.35
C GLY A 313 16.98 0.16 8.14
N LEU A 314 15.77 -0.40 8.17
CA LEU A 314 15.56 -1.85 8.04
C LEU A 314 15.20 -2.25 6.61
N ASP A 315 15.89 -3.25 6.09
CA ASP A 315 15.57 -3.87 4.79
C ASP A 315 15.72 -5.40 4.81
N TRP A 316 15.61 -6.01 5.99
CA TRP A 316 15.82 -7.45 6.14
C TRP A 316 14.55 -8.28 5.97
N CYS A 317 14.77 -9.53 5.57
CA CYS A 317 13.80 -10.62 5.61
C CYS A 317 14.30 -11.72 6.56
N CYS A 318 13.42 -12.22 7.43
CA CYS A 318 13.70 -13.33 8.34
C CYS A 318 12.56 -14.35 8.35
N PRO A 319 12.85 -15.65 8.52
CA PRO A 319 11.81 -16.66 8.64
C PRO A 319 11.09 -16.56 9.99
N TYR A 320 9.77 -16.81 9.95
CA TYR A 320 8.89 -16.95 11.10
C TYR A 320 8.03 -18.20 10.89
N GLY A 321 8.53 -19.36 11.34
CA GLY A 321 7.92 -20.64 11.02
C GLY A 321 8.02 -20.96 9.53
N LYS A 322 6.88 -21.04 8.85
CA LYS A 322 6.78 -21.34 7.41
C LYS A 322 6.59 -20.10 6.51
N LEU A 323 6.49 -18.91 7.10
CA LEU A 323 6.36 -17.64 6.38
C LEU A 323 7.58 -16.75 6.64
N TRP A 324 7.69 -15.67 5.86
CA TRP A 324 8.76 -14.69 5.99
C TRP A 324 8.23 -13.31 6.43
N LEU A 325 9.02 -12.63 7.26
CA LEU A 325 8.77 -11.27 7.73
C LEU A 325 9.82 -10.35 7.08
N CYS A 326 9.38 -9.35 6.32
CA CYS A 326 10.25 -8.58 5.43
C CYS A 326 10.01 -7.07 5.52
N PHE A 327 11.08 -6.29 5.68
CA PHE A 327 11.04 -4.83 5.54
C PHE A 327 11.24 -4.38 4.09
N GLY A 328 10.52 -3.33 3.69
CA GLY A 328 10.44 -2.81 2.32
C GLY A 328 11.60 -1.92 1.86
N ARG A 329 12.49 -1.50 2.77
CA ARG A 329 13.49 -0.41 2.59
C ARG A 329 12.81 0.96 2.42
N HIS A 330 13.30 1.94 3.18
CA HIS A 330 12.96 3.35 3.01
C HIS A 330 13.33 3.86 1.61
N THR A 331 12.30 4.25 0.86
CA THR A 331 12.44 4.74 -0.53
C THR A 331 12.61 6.25 -0.56
N GLY A 332 11.95 6.97 0.34
CA GLY A 332 11.89 8.43 0.36
C GLY A 332 13.22 9.09 0.65
N HIS A 333 13.29 10.38 0.34
CA HIS A 333 14.36 11.26 0.81
C HIS A 333 13.95 12.07 2.04
N GLY A 334 12.64 12.25 2.27
CA GLY A 334 12.11 12.75 3.54
C GLY A 334 12.13 11.69 4.64
N GLY A 335 11.71 12.04 5.84
CA GLY A 335 11.77 11.20 7.02
C GLY A 335 13.18 11.13 7.61
N TYR A 336 13.35 10.35 8.68
CA TYR A 336 14.63 10.26 9.37
C TYR A 336 15.64 9.33 8.68
N GLY A 337 16.93 9.60 8.95
CA GLY A 337 18.04 8.73 8.56
C GLY A 337 18.65 9.06 7.19
N GLY A 338 19.97 8.85 7.07
CA GLY A 338 20.76 9.19 5.88
C GLY A 338 21.24 8.00 5.05
N TRP A 339 20.60 6.83 5.18
CA TRP A 339 21.04 5.60 4.49
C TRP A 339 20.76 5.64 2.99
N PRO A 340 21.51 4.90 2.16
CA PRO A 340 21.22 4.80 0.73
C PRO A 340 19.77 4.37 0.45
N ARG A 341 19.12 5.04 -0.52
CA ARG A 341 17.72 4.83 -0.87
C ARG A 341 17.54 3.70 -1.88
N GLY A 342 16.38 3.08 -1.85
CA GLY A 342 16.03 1.98 -2.74
C GLY A 342 14.67 1.43 -2.40
N SER A 343 14.37 0.27 -2.98
CA SER A 343 13.07 -0.38 -2.84
C SER A 343 13.27 -1.89 -2.81
N ARG A 344 12.43 -2.59 -2.05
CA ARG A 344 12.30 -4.03 -2.17
C ARG A 344 11.52 -4.39 -3.42
N ILE A 345 12.07 -5.32 -4.19
CA ILE A 345 11.39 -5.97 -5.30
C ILE A 345 10.95 -7.36 -4.87
N VAL A 346 9.76 -7.75 -5.28
CA VAL A 346 9.18 -9.07 -5.05
C VAL A 346 8.75 -9.61 -6.41
N GLU A 347 9.31 -10.74 -6.82
CA GLU A 347 8.98 -11.40 -8.08
C GLU A 347 8.40 -12.78 -7.80
N MET A 348 7.23 -13.05 -8.36
CA MET A 348 6.54 -14.32 -8.24
C MET A 348 6.60 -15.05 -9.58
N SER A 349 6.89 -16.34 -9.53
CA SER A 349 6.70 -17.25 -10.67
C SER A 349 5.47 -18.11 -10.43
N GLU A 350 4.65 -18.34 -11.45
CA GLU A 350 3.38 -19.07 -11.32
C GLU A 350 3.56 -20.58 -11.18
N ASN A 351 4.36 -21.21 -12.05
CA ASN A 351 4.47 -22.67 -12.19
C ASN A 351 5.92 -23.14 -12.45
N PRO A 352 6.59 -23.81 -11.48
CA PRO A 352 6.15 -24.00 -10.09
C PRO A 352 6.09 -22.65 -9.34
N PHE A 353 5.18 -22.55 -8.37
CA PHE A 353 5.05 -21.31 -7.61
C PHE A 353 6.30 -21.04 -6.77
N SER A 354 6.85 -19.84 -6.89
CA SER A 354 7.97 -19.36 -6.07
C SER A 354 7.88 -17.85 -5.89
N VAL A 355 8.47 -17.37 -4.80
CA VAL A 355 8.59 -15.93 -4.50
C VAL A 355 10.05 -15.63 -4.24
N GLU A 356 10.61 -14.72 -5.01
CA GLU A 356 11.95 -14.18 -4.79
C GLU A 356 11.86 -12.71 -4.43
N SER A 357 12.82 -12.23 -3.64
CA SER A 357 12.89 -10.82 -3.29
C SER A 357 14.32 -10.34 -3.13
N TRP A 358 14.56 -9.09 -3.51
CA TRP A 358 15.85 -8.40 -3.35
C TRP A 358 15.62 -6.91 -3.13
N ILE A 359 16.67 -6.18 -2.75
CA ILE A 359 16.67 -4.73 -2.71
C ILE A 359 17.29 -4.19 -3.99
N ARG A 360 16.58 -3.28 -4.67
CA ARG A 360 17.10 -2.44 -5.76
C ARG A 360 17.43 -1.06 -5.21
N MET A 361 18.69 -0.66 -5.34
CA MET A 361 19.18 0.63 -4.90
C MET A 361 19.01 1.70 -5.98
N GLU A 362 18.93 2.97 -5.56
CA GLU A 362 18.89 4.13 -6.46
C GLU A 362 20.06 4.14 -7.45
N ASN A 363 21.25 3.75 -7.02
CA ASN A 363 22.44 3.67 -7.87
C ASN A 363 22.44 2.46 -8.84
N GLY A 364 21.33 1.72 -8.92
CA GLY A 364 21.15 0.57 -9.80
C GLY A 364 21.68 -0.76 -9.25
N THR A 365 22.44 -0.76 -8.15
CA THR A 365 22.93 -2.01 -7.55
C THR A 365 21.81 -2.80 -6.86
N THR A 366 22.02 -4.11 -6.69
CA THR A 366 21.09 -5.00 -6.01
C THR A 366 21.77 -5.75 -4.88
N HIS A 367 21.06 -5.99 -3.78
CA HIS A 367 21.55 -6.81 -2.67
C HIS A 367 20.40 -7.53 -1.96
N SER A 368 20.73 -8.29 -0.91
CA SER A 368 19.76 -8.97 -0.05
C SER A 368 18.78 -9.89 -0.78
N HIS A 369 19.23 -10.59 -1.83
CA HIS A 369 18.42 -11.59 -2.52
C HIS A 369 18.06 -12.77 -1.61
N VAL A 370 16.79 -13.17 -1.64
CA VAL A 370 16.21 -14.23 -0.81
C VAL A 370 15.03 -14.90 -1.53
N VAL A 371 14.90 -16.22 -1.34
CA VAL A 371 13.74 -17.00 -1.78
C VAL A 371 12.79 -17.15 -0.58
N LEU A 372 11.54 -16.74 -0.74
CA LEU A 372 10.52 -16.69 0.30
C LEU A 372 9.59 -17.90 0.18
N GLY A 373 10.07 -19.07 0.61
CA GLY A 373 9.29 -20.31 0.55
C GLY A 373 10.13 -21.54 0.84
#